data_AF-A0A847HX25-F1
#
_entry.id   AF-A0A847HX25-F1
#
_cell.length_a   1.000
_cell.length_b   1.000
_cell.length_c   1.000
_cell.angle_alpha   90.00
_cell.angle_beta   90.00
_cell.angle_gamma   90.00
#
_symmetry.space_group_name_H-M   'P 1'
#
loop_
_entity.id
_entity.type
_entity.pdbx_description
1 polymer ?
#
loop_
_entity_poly.entity_id
_entity_poly.type
_entity_poly.pdbx_seq_one_letter_code
_entity_poly.pdbx_strand_id
1 'polypeptide(L)'
;MFSSGVPHDRSTPSAPHARARVPAFAYPVELATCRRCPRLAAWREQVAREKRRAYRDEEYWGAPVPGFGDPAARLLLVGLAPGAHGSNRTGRMFTGDASGDFLYPALHRAGLATSAVARSRDDGLELEGVWITAALRCVPPGNKPERQELDACRGWLAHDLDHLPDLRAVLALGRIGHDAVLKAWRERGLRTTLAAHPFAHGAVHRLDELPGAAEAGALPLVDAYHVSFQNTNTGRLTPAMFDAVLARAKALAGLG
;
A
#
# COMPACT_ATOMS: atom_id res chain seq x y z
N MET A 1 3.26 -7.32 66.88
CA MET A 1 2.41 -6.90 65.75
C MET A 1 3.32 -6.70 64.56
N PHE A 2 3.24 -7.60 63.58
CA PHE A 2 4.04 -7.57 62.36
C PHE A 2 3.50 -6.48 61.43
N SER A 3 4.34 -5.57 60.95
CA SER A 3 4.00 -4.65 59.87
C SER A 3 5.11 -4.70 58.82
N SER A 4 4.86 -5.52 57.80
CA SER A 4 5.66 -5.68 56.59
C SER A 4 5.45 -4.46 55.66
N GLY A 5 6.49 -3.63 55.51
CA GLY A 5 6.52 -2.56 54.50
C GLY A 5 7.12 -3.09 53.20
N VAL A 6 6.32 -3.14 52.14
CA VAL A 6 6.75 -3.40 50.76
C VAL A 6 7.22 -2.08 50.15
N PRO A 7 8.37 -2.00 49.45
CA PRO A 7 8.67 -0.83 48.64
C PRO A 7 7.94 -0.92 47.30
N HIS A 8 7.07 0.04 47.02
CA HIS A 8 6.50 0.25 45.69
C HIS A 8 7.56 0.84 44.75
N ASP A 9 8.05 -0.01 43.84
CA ASP A 9 8.74 0.40 42.62
C ASP A 9 7.79 1.25 41.76
N ARG A 10 8.08 2.54 41.66
CA ARG A 10 7.40 3.46 40.74
C ARG A 10 8.14 3.44 39.42
N SER A 11 7.78 2.49 38.57
CA SER A 11 8.10 2.53 37.15
C SER A 11 7.47 3.79 36.53
N THR A 12 8.33 4.73 36.14
CA THR A 12 7.95 5.89 35.33
C THR A 12 7.43 5.44 33.97
N PRO A 13 6.25 5.90 33.51
CA PRO A 13 5.83 5.66 32.13
C PRO A 13 6.76 6.43 31.19
N SER A 14 7.41 5.70 30.28
CA SER A 14 8.23 6.27 29.22
C SER A 14 7.38 7.22 28.36
N ALA A 15 7.82 8.48 28.25
CA ALA A 15 7.17 9.47 27.41
C ALA A 15 7.12 9.01 25.94
N PRO A 16 6.01 9.26 25.21
CA PRO A 16 5.97 8.98 23.78
C PRO A 16 7.03 9.84 23.08
N HIS A 17 7.92 9.18 22.34
CA HIS A 17 8.89 9.86 21.50
C HIS A 17 8.16 10.80 20.55
N ALA A 18 8.31 12.11 20.77
CA ALA A 18 7.91 13.14 19.82
C ALA A 18 8.68 12.89 18.51
N ARG A 19 8.03 12.20 17.57
CA ARG A 19 8.60 11.98 16.24
C ARG A 19 8.75 13.35 15.59
N ALA A 20 9.99 13.72 15.25
CA ALA A 20 10.25 14.88 14.42
C ALA A 20 9.38 14.78 13.17
N ARG A 21 8.60 15.84 12.87
CA ARG A 21 7.79 15.91 11.65
C ARG A 21 8.71 15.75 10.44
N VAL A 22 8.78 14.54 9.89
CA VAL A 22 9.37 14.28 8.58
C VAL A 22 8.53 15.07 7.56
N PRO A 23 9.14 15.84 6.65
CA PRO A 23 8.38 16.54 5.62
C PRO A 23 7.50 15.55 4.87
N ALA A 24 6.25 15.95 4.58
CA ALA A 24 5.31 15.13 3.83
C ALA A 24 5.97 14.68 2.51
N PHE A 25 5.97 13.38 2.25
CA PHE A 25 6.41 12.85 0.97
C PHE A 25 5.49 13.41 -0.12
N ALA A 26 6.02 14.34 -0.91
CA ALA A 26 5.28 15.00 -1.98
C ALA A 26 5.64 14.36 -3.32
N TYR A 27 4.63 13.99 -4.09
CA TYR A 27 4.83 13.58 -5.47
C TYR A 27 5.17 14.78 -6.35
N PRO A 28 6.00 14.58 -7.39
CA PRO A 28 6.30 15.62 -8.34
C PRO A 28 5.04 15.95 -9.16
N VAL A 29 4.92 17.19 -9.60
CA VAL A 29 3.71 17.75 -10.25
C VAL A 29 3.31 16.98 -11.52
N GLU A 30 4.28 16.33 -12.16
CA GLU A 30 4.13 15.51 -13.35
C GLU A 30 3.27 14.26 -13.11
N LEU A 31 3.17 13.78 -11.86
CA LEU A 31 2.25 12.68 -11.55
C LEU A 31 0.81 13.11 -11.79
N ALA A 32 0.41 14.28 -11.28
CA ALA A 32 -0.97 14.76 -11.36
C ALA A 32 -1.44 14.95 -12.81
N THR A 33 -0.53 15.31 -13.70
CA THR A 33 -0.82 15.54 -15.13
C THR A 33 -0.44 14.36 -16.04
N CYS A 34 0.02 13.24 -15.49
CA CYS A 34 0.51 12.11 -16.28
C CYS A 34 -0.57 11.54 -17.21
N ARG A 35 -0.23 11.46 -18.51
CA ARG A 35 -1.05 10.86 -19.58
C ARG A 35 -0.29 9.81 -20.41
N ARG A 36 0.78 9.21 -19.86
CA ARG A 36 1.63 8.21 -20.56
C ARG A 36 0.84 7.00 -21.10
N CYS A 37 -0.32 6.71 -20.50
CA CYS A 37 -1.21 5.63 -20.93
C CYS A 37 -2.54 6.22 -21.44
N PRO A 38 -2.70 6.45 -22.78
CA PRO A 38 -3.88 7.11 -23.32
C PRO A 38 -5.21 6.44 -22.96
N ARG A 39 -5.25 5.10 -22.97
CA ARG A 39 -6.42 4.30 -22.60
C ARG A 39 -6.85 4.54 -21.15
N LEU A 40 -5.89 4.54 -20.21
CA LEU A 40 -6.16 4.79 -18.79
C LEU A 40 -6.57 6.23 -18.53
N ALA A 41 -5.93 7.19 -19.22
CA ALA A 41 -6.26 8.61 -19.08
C ALA A 41 -7.69 8.90 -19.57
N ALA A 42 -8.06 8.37 -20.74
CA ALA A 42 -9.43 8.47 -21.25
C ALA A 42 -10.44 7.79 -20.29
N TRP A 43 -10.12 6.59 -19.81
CA TRP A 43 -11.03 5.83 -18.95
C TRP A 43 -11.26 6.48 -17.58
N ARG A 44 -10.21 6.92 -16.89
CA ARG A 44 -10.35 7.56 -15.55
C ARG A 44 -11.21 8.83 -15.62
N GLU A 45 -11.06 9.60 -16.69
CA GLU A 45 -11.80 10.84 -16.98
C GLU A 45 -13.24 10.55 -17.37
N GLN A 46 -13.47 9.53 -18.21
CA GLN A 46 -14.81 9.06 -18.54
C GLN A 46 -15.58 8.65 -17.28
N VAL A 47 -14.98 7.83 -16.42
CA VAL A 47 -15.58 7.39 -15.15
C VAL A 47 -15.87 8.58 -14.22
N ALA A 48 -14.98 9.57 -14.17
CA ALA A 48 -15.17 10.78 -13.37
C ALA A 48 -16.28 11.69 -13.89
N ARG A 49 -16.52 11.70 -15.20
CA ARG A 49 -17.60 12.46 -15.84
C ARG A 49 -18.94 11.75 -15.73
N GLU A 50 -18.99 10.46 -16.05
CA GLU A 50 -20.24 9.68 -16.08
C GLU A 50 -20.74 9.37 -14.66
N LYS A 51 -19.81 9.06 -13.75
CA LYS A 51 -20.05 8.72 -12.34
C LYS A 51 -21.00 7.53 -12.15
N ARG A 52 -21.02 6.98 -10.94
CA ARG A 52 -22.05 5.99 -10.56
C ARG A 52 -23.24 6.76 -10.00
N ARG A 53 -24.48 6.26 -10.21
CA ARG A 53 -25.70 6.87 -9.65
C ARG A 53 -25.60 7.21 -8.15
N ALA A 54 -24.97 6.33 -7.37
CA ALA A 54 -24.77 6.52 -5.92
C ALA A 54 -23.86 7.72 -5.57
N TYR A 55 -23.03 8.16 -6.50
CA TYR A 55 -22.00 9.19 -6.30
C TYR A 55 -22.11 10.32 -7.33
N ARG A 56 -23.27 10.49 -7.97
CA ARG A 56 -23.46 11.44 -9.09
C ARG A 56 -23.18 12.90 -8.70
N ASP A 57 -23.47 13.22 -7.44
CA ASP A 57 -23.37 14.56 -6.88
C ASP A 57 -21.98 14.81 -6.24
N GLU A 58 -21.10 13.82 -6.24
CA GLU A 58 -19.72 13.94 -5.73
C GLU A 58 -18.75 14.42 -6.81
N GLU A 59 -17.75 15.20 -6.42
CA GLU A 59 -16.60 15.49 -7.27
C GLU A 59 -15.64 14.30 -7.29
N TYR A 60 -15.26 13.84 -8.48
CA TYR A 60 -14.32 12.73 -8.64
C TYR A 60 -12.90 13.26 -8.86
N TRP A 61 -11.92 12.55 -8.30
CA TRP A 61 -10.50 12.81 -8.51
C TRP A 61 -10.10 12.77 -10.00
N GLY A 62 -10.47 11.70 -10.73
CA GLY A 62 -10.30 11.62 -12.18
C GLY A 62 -8.85 11.74 -12.70
N ALA A 63 -7.85 11.63 -11.83
CA ALA A 63 -6.44 11.82 -12.11
C ALA A 63 -5.60 10.63 -11.59
N PRO A 64 -4.30 10.56 -11.89
CA PRO A 64 -3.40 9.59 -11.27
C PRO A 64 -3.46 9.73 -9.74
N VAL A 65 -3.66 8.61 -9.04
CA VAL A 65 -3.77 8.57 -7.59
C VAL A 65 -2.36 8.48 -6.99
N PRO A 66 -1.94 9.42 -6.13
CA PRO A 66 -0.68 9.32 -5.39
C PRO A 66 -0.74 8.18 -4.36
N GLY A 67 0.40 7.66 -3.96
CA GLY A 67 0.48 6.86 -2.74
C GLY A 67 0.13 7.69 -1.49
N PHE A 68 -0.13 6.99 -0.40
CA PHE A 68 -0.63 7.61 0.84
C PHE A 68 -0.07 6.88 2.06
N GLY A 69 0.39 7.63 3.05
CA GLY A 69 0.78 7.09 4.36
C GLY A 69 1.88 7.89 5.04
N ASP A 70 2.65 7.19 5.88
CA ASP A 70 3.77 7.73 6.64
C ASP A 70 5.01 7.92 5.73
N PRO A 71 5.56 9.15 5.57
CA PRO A 71 6.83 9.35 4.86
C PRO A 71 8.02 8.61 5.47
N ALA A 72 7.95 8.24 6.76
CA ALA A 72 8.92 7.39 7.46
C ALA A 72 8.48 5.91 7.48
N ALA A 73 7.65 5.47 6.52
CA ALA A 73 7.16 4.11 6.48
C ALA A 73 8.28 3.08 6.44
N ARG A 74 8.11 2.02 7.23
CA ARG A 74 8.96 0.82 7.19
C ARG A 74 8.33 -0.31 6.39
N LEU A 75 7.01 -0.25 6.18
CA LEU A 75 6.24 -1.21 5.41
C LEU A 75 5.56 -0.54 4.21
N LEU A 76 5.82 -1.04 3.01
CA LEU A 76 5.14 -0.61 1.79
C LEU A 76 4.06 -1.63 1.39
N LEU A 77 2.82 -1.18 1.21
CA LEU A 77 1.74 -1.99 0.62
C LEU A 77 1.59 -1.64 -0.86
N VAL A 78 1.61 -2.66 -1.73
CA VAL A 78 1.51 -2.47 -3.19
C VAL A 78 0.30 -3.20 -3.75
N GLY A 79 -0.71 -2.42 -4.13
CA GLY A 79 -1.92 -2.87 -4.82
C GLY A 79 -1.78 -3.04 -6.33
N LEU A 80 -2.91 -3.37 -6.96
CA LEU A 80 -3.04 -3.45 -8.42
C LEU A 80 -3.13 -2.05 -9.06
N ALA A 81 -4.23 -1.35 -8.81
CA ALA A 81 -4.56 -0.05 -9.39
C ALA A 81 -5.75 0.58 -8.65
N PRO A 82 -6.04 1.86 -8.88
CA PRO A 82 -7.28 2.48 -8.44
C PRO A 82 -8.56 1.77 -8.88
N GLY A 83 -9.54 1.71 -7.97
CA GLY A 83 -10.91 1.32 -8.29
C GLY A 83 -11.69 2.47 -8.94
N ALA A 84 -12.54 2.16 -9.92
CA ALA A 84 -13.29 3.14 -10.70
C ALA A 84 -14.12 4.13 -9.85
N HIS A 85 -14.68 3.65 -8.75
CA HIS A 85 -15.46 4.46 -7.81
C HIS A 85 -14.90 4.42 -6.38
N GLY A 86 -13.69 3.92 -6.22
CA GLY A 86 -12.90 4.03 -5.00
C GLY A 86 -11.90 5.17 -5.15
N SER A 87 -10.62 4.85 -5.27
CA SER A 87 -9.58 5.89 -5.32
C SER A 87 -9.58 6.76 -6.58
N ASN A 88 -10.19 6.33 -7.70
CA ASN A 88 -10.42 7.23 -8.84
C ASN A 88 -11.48 8.32 -8.54
N ARG A 89 -12.35 8.07 -7.56
CA ARG A 89 -13.30 9.06 -7.03
C ARG A 89 -12.67 9.86 -5.90
N THR A 90 -12.09 9.18 -4.91
CA THR A 90 -11.66 9.80 -3.65
C THR A 90 -10.27 10.42 -3.68
N GLY A 91 -9.42 10.04 -4.63
CA GLY A 91 -8.04 10.52 -4.75
C GLY A 91 -7.07 9.93 -3.73
N ARG A 92 -7.49 8.96 -2.91
CA ARG A 92 -6.62 8.26 -1.94
C ARG A 92 -6.67 6.75 -2.15
N MET A 93 -5.51 6.10 -2.18
CA MET A 93 -5.39 4.66 -2.39
C MET A 93 -6.35 3.87 -1.49
N PHE A 94 -7.03 2.87 -2.05
CA PHE A 94 -7.99 2.01 -1.34
C PHE A 94 -9.13 2.73 -0.60
N THR A 95 -9.45 4.00 -0.89
CA THR A 95 -10.51 4.73 -0.17
C THR A 95 -11.82 4.79 -0.97
N GLY A 96 -12.94 4.48 -0.34
CA GLY A 96 -14.28 4.64 -0.93
C GLY A 96 -14.79 3.45 -1.76
N ASP A 97 -14.21 2.27 -1.60
CA ASP A 97 -14.71 1.02 -2.18
C ASP A 97 -14.52 -0.17 -1.21
N ALA A 98 -15.08 -1.31 -1.61
CA ALA A 98 -15.06 -2.54 -0.80
C ALA A 98 -13.66 -3.08 -0.50
N SER A 99 -12.64 -2.69 -1.28
CA SER A 99 -11.26 -3.06 -0.96
C SER A 99 -10.73 -2.27 0.23
N GLY A 100 -11.07 -0.99 0.32
CA GLY A 100 -10.84 -0.16 1.51
C GLY A 100 -11.56 -0.65 2.74
N ASP A 101 -12.83 -1.02 2.58
CA ASP A 101 -13.69 -1.52 3.66
C ASP A 101 -13.17 -2.82 4.29
N PHE A 102 -12.27 -3.52 3.59
CA PHE A 102 -11.55 -4.68 4.12
C PHE A 102 -10.16 -4.30 4.67
N LEU A 103 -9.40 -3.49 3.91
CA LEU A 103 -8.00 -3.17 4.22
C LEU A 103 -7.85 -2.29 5.48
N TYR A 104 -8.55 -1.16 5.55
CA TYR A 104 -8.36 -0.19 6.62
C TYR A 104 -8.74 -0.73 8.01
N PRO A 105 -9.81 -1.52 8.18
CA PRO A 105 -10.07 -2.18 9.45
C PRO A 105 -8.93 -3.11 9.89
N ALA A 106 -8.28 -3.82 8.95
CA ALA A 106 -7.13 -4.67 9.28
C ALA A 106 -5.91 -3.85 9.70
N LEU A 107 -5.63 -2.75 9.00
CA LEU A 107 -4.54 -1.82 9.38
C LEU A 107 -4.78 -1.22 10.77
N HIS A 108 -6.02 -0.80 11.06
CA HIS A 108 -6.38 -0.28 12.38
C HIS A 108 -6.24 -1.32 13.49
N ARG A 109 -6.74 -2.56 13.29
CA ARG A 109 -6.54 -3.66 14.25
C ARG A 109 -5.05 -3.94 14.50
N ALA A 110 -4.21 -3.75 13.50
CA ALA A 110 -2.77 -3.95 13.59
C ALA A 110 -2.00 -2.75 14.17
N GLY A 111 -2.68 -1.67 14.54
CA GLY A 111 -2.06 -0.44 15.07
C GLY A 111 -1.29 0.35 14.02
N LEU A 112 -1.65 0.22 12.73
CA LEU A 112 -0.98 0.89 11.60
C LEU A 112 -1.80 2.03 10.98
N ALA A 113 -3.00 2.28 11.52
CA ALA A 113 -3.92 3.32 11.04
C ALA A 113 -4.69 3.91 12.21
N THR A 114 -4.93 5.22 12.20
CA THR A 114 -5.64 5.93 13.28
C THR A 114 -7.16 5.69 13.27
N SER A 115 -7.69 5.16 12.17
CA SER A 115 -9.11 4.81 12.02
C SER A 115 -9.28 3.57 11.16
N ALA A 116 -10.29 2.75 11.51
CA ALA A 116 -10.73 1.61 10.70
C ALA A 116 -11.51 2.03 9.44
N VAL A 117 -11.94 3.29 9.37
CA VAL A 117 -12.80 3.81 8.30
C VAL A 117 -12.05 4.85 7.48
N ALA A 118 -12.04 4.66 6.17
CA ALA A 118 -11.53 5.60 5.19
C ALA A 118 -12.67 6.09 4.29
N ARG A 119 -13.17 7.29 4.55
CA ARG A 119 -14.31 7.90 3.87
C ARG A 119 -13.89 8.75 2.67
N SER A 120 -12.87 9.59 2.86
CA SER A 120 -12.39 10.55 1.86
C SER A 120 -10.94 10.90 2.12
N ARG A 121 -10.22 11.45 1.14
CA ARG A 121 -8.81 11.85 1.35
C ARG A 121 -8.61 12.86 2.49
N ASP A 122 -9.65 13.64 2.83
CA ASP A 122 -9.62 14.75 3.79
C ASP A 122 -10.23 14.37 5.15
N ASP A 123 -10.45 13.08 5.43
CA ASP A 123 -11.12 12.60 6.65
C ASP A 123 -10.22 12.50 7.89
N GLY A 124 -8.96 12.94 7.80
CA GLY A 124 -8.00 12.91 8.91
C GLY A 124 -7.44 11.52 9.25
N LEU A 125 -7.71 10.49 8.43
CA LEU A 125 -7.04 9.20 8.57
C LEU A 125 -5.53 9.37 8.35
N GLU A 126 -4.75 8.83 9.28
CA GLU A 126 -3.28 8.78 9.21
C GLU A 126 -2.83 7.32 9.28
N LEU A 127 -1.71 7.00 8.64
CA LEU A 127 -1.05 5.70 8.73
C LEU A 127 0.24 5.85 9.53
N GLU A 128 0.56 4.82 10.31
CA GLU A 128 1.76 4.81 11.16
C GLU A 128 2.72 3.72 10.68
N GLY A 129 3.91 4.12 10.21
CA GLY A 129 4.92 3.20 9.70
C GLY A 129 4.58 2.50 8.38
N VAL A 130 3.47 2.88 7.72
CA VAL A 130 2.99 2.27 6.47
C VAL A 130 2.82 3.30 5.37
N TRP A 131 3.24 2.93 4.16
CA TRP A 131 2.89 3.62 2.91
C TRP A 131 2.07 2.69 2.02
N ILE A 132 1.01 3.19 1.40
CA ILE A 132 0.16 2.43 0.48
C ILE A 132 0.28 3.02 -0.93
N THR A 133 0.57 2.17 -1.90
CA THR A 133 0.66 2.51 -3.32
C THR A 133 0.08 1.38 -4.19
N ALA A 134 0.23 1.48 -5.51
CA ALA A 134 -0.20 0.47 -6.46
C ALA A 134 0.70 0.40 -7.69
N ALA A 135 0.67 -0.74 -8.39
CA ALA A 135 1.41 -0.96 -9.63
C ALA A 135 0.99 0.02 -10.76
N LEU A 136 -0.29 0.42 -10.78
CA LEU A 136 -0.77 1.53 -11.60
C LEU A 136 -1.29 2.67 -10.72
N ARG A 137 -1.10 3.90 -11.20
CA ARG A 137 -1.70 5.11 -10.59
C ARG A 137 -3.04 5.51 -11.21
N CYS A 138 -3.46 4.89 -12.30
CA CYS A 138 -4.75 5.17 -12.94
C CYS A 138 -5.63 3.91 -12.95
N VAL A 139 -6.95 4.08 -12.84
CA VAL A 139 -7.89 2.96 -12.94
C VAL A 139 -7.85 2.37 -14.36
N PRO A 140 -7.71 1.04 -14.53
CA PRO A 140 -7.90 0.37 -15.80
C PRO A 140 -9.36 -0.10 -16.01
N PRO A 141 -9.88 -0.07 -17.25
CA PRO A 141 -11.17 -0.68 -17.59
C PRO A 141 -11.28 -2.12 -17.08
N GLY A 142 -12.38 -2.41 -16.37
CA GLY A 142 -12.64 -3.75 -15.81
C GLY A 142 -11.60 -4.25 -14.81
N ASN A 143 -10.79 -3.37 -14.21
CA ASN A 143 -9.65 -3.71 -13.36
C ASN A 143 -8.62 -4.61 -14.08
N LYS A 144 -8.51 -4.50 -15.42
CA LYS A 144 -7.62 -5.29 -16.27
C LYS A 144 -6.56 -4.38 -16.91
N PRO A 145 -5.37 -4.28 -16.29
CA PRO A 145 -4.27 -3.51 -16.85
C PRO A 145 -3.64 -4.26 -18.04
N GLU A 146 -3.11 -3.50 -18.99
CA GLU A 146 -2.25 -4.01 -20.05
C GLU A 146 -0.79 -4.00 -19.59
N ARG A 147 0.04 -4.87 -20.19
CA ARG A 147 1.46 -4.95 -19.86
C ARG A 147 2.18 -3.62 -20.06
N GLN A 148 1.94 -2.97 -21.20
CA GLN A 148 2.58 -1.70 -21.54
C GLN A 148 2.20 -0.58 -20.55
N GLU A 149 0.99 -0.63 -19.98
CA GLU A 149 0.57 0.33 -18.97
C GLU A 149 1.30 0.14 -17.65
N LEU A 150 1.48 -1.12 -17.22
CA LEU A 150 2.28 -1.45 -16.04
C LEU A 150 3.74 -1.05 -16.24
N ASP A 151 4.29 -1.27 -17.43
CA ASP A 151 5.64 -0.86 -17.78
C ASP A 151 5.79 0.68 -17.73
N ALA A 152 4.84 1.41 -18.33
CA ALA A 152 4.85 2.88 -18.34
C ALA A 152 4.64 3.52 -16.95
N CYS A 153 3.92 2.84 -16.05
CA CYS A 153 3.65 3.33 -14.69
C CYS A 153 4.75 2.96 -13.68
N ARG A 154 5.63 2.00 -14.01
CA ARG A 154 6.66 1.47 -13.09
C ARG A 154 7.56 2.54 -12.49
N GLY A 155 7.88 3.59 -13.26
CA GLY A 155 8.68 4.71 -12.77
C GLY A 155 8.08 5.41 -11.54
N TRP A 156 6.76 5.35 -11.35
CA TRP A 156 6.12 5.90 -10.15
C TRP A 156 6.27 4.98 -8.93
N LEU A 157 6.23 3.67 -9.11
CA LEU A 157 6.55 2.72 -8.03
C LEU A 157 8.03 2.83 -7.65
N ALA A 158 8.92 3.00 -8.64
CA ALA A 158 10.32 3.30 -8.39
C ALA A 158 10.48 4.60 -7.58
N HIS A 159 9.75 5.65 -7.94
CA HIS A 159 9.76 6.90 -7.19
C HIS A 159 9.37 6.69 -5.71
N ASP A 160 8.35 5.87 -5.41
CA ASP A 160 8.01 5.54 -4.02
C ASP A 160 9.16 4.86 -3.28
N LEU A 161 9.79 3.87 -3.91
CA LEU A 161 10.90 3.12 -3.31
C LEU A 161 12.13 4.02 -3.04
N ASP A 162 12.36 5.04 -3.87
CA ASP A 162 13.49 5.96 -3.71
C ASP A 162 13.27 7.01 -2.61
N HIS A 163 12.01 7.29 -2.26
CA HIS A 163 11.64 8.37 -1.34
C HIS A 163 11.16 7.86 0.03
N LEU A 164 11.25 6.56 0.28
CA LEU A 164 10.93 5.93 1.56
C LEU A 164 12.19 5.25 2.12
N PRO A 165 13.15 6.01 2.68
CA PRO A 165 14.48 5.51 3.06
C PRO A 165 14.46 4.51 4.23
N ASP A 166 13.39 4.55 5.02
CA ASP A 166 13.21 3.67 6.18
C ASP A 166 12.51 2.36 5.85
N LEU A 167 12.18 2.08 4.58
CA LEU A 167 11.55 0.82 4.21
C LEU A 167 12.41 -0.38 4.61
N ARG A 168 11.71 -1.40 5.12
CA ARG A 168 12.27 -2.66 5.60
C ARG A 168 11.55 -3.88 5.04
N ALA A 169 10.29 -3.75 4.62
CA ALA A 169 9.54 -4.82 3.98
C ALA A 169 8.48 -4.29 2.99
N VAL A 170 8.06 -5.15 2.07
CA VAL A 170 6.98 -4.89 1.12
C VAL A 170 5.90 -5.96 1.24
N LEU A 171 4.64 -5.56 1.28
CA LEU A 171 3.46 -6.43 1.22
C LEU A 171 2.75 -6.23 -0.13
N ALA A 172 2.84 -7.22 -1.01
CA ALA A 172 2.16 -7.22 -2.29
C ALA A 172 0.72 -7.75 -2.16
N LEU A 173 -0.25 -6.94 -2.61
CA LEU A 173 -1.65 -7.29 -2.63
C LEU A 173 -2.01 -7.86 -4.01
N GLY A 174 -1.91 -9.18 -4.14
CA GLY A 174 -2.16 -9.93 -5.37
C GLY A 174 -0.97 -10.00 -6.31
N ARG A 175 -1.05 -10.92 -7.28
CA ARG A 175 0.03 -11.23 -8.23
C ARG A 175 0.54 -10.01 -9.00
N ILE A 176 -0.32 -9.08 -9.39
CA ILE A 176 0.10 -7.89 -10.16
C ILE A 176 0.97 -6.95 -9.31
N GLY A 177 0.61 -6.72 -8.04
CA GLY A 177 1.45 -5.95 -7.12
C GLY A 177 2.80 -6.65 -6.90
N HIS A 178 2.78 -7.97 -6.70
CA HIS A 178 3.98 -8.80 -6.57
C HIS A 178 4.90 -8.70 -7.80
N ASP A 179 4.37 -8.94 -9.00
CA ASP A 179 5.12 -8.88 -10.25
C ASP A 179 5.68 -7.47 -10.49
N ALA A 180 4.95 -6.41 -10.09
CA ALA A 180 5.40 -5.03 -10.25
C ALA A 180 6.60 -4.71 -9.35
N VAL A 181 6.58 -5.16 -8.09
CA VAL A 181 7.69 -5.01 -7.14
C VAL A 181 8.94 -5.73 -7.63
N LEU A 182 8.82 -7.00 -8.03
CA LEU A 182 9.95 -7.76 -8.58
C LEU A 182 10.56 -7.09 -9.82
N LYS A 183 9.73 -6.59 -10.73
CA LYS A 183 10.22 -5.88 -11.92
C LYS A 183 10.91 -4.55 -11.57
N ALA A 184 10.36 -3.80 -10.62
CA ALA A 184 10.97 -2.55 -10.17
C ALA A 184 12.38 -2.77 -9.60
N TRP A 185 12.59 -3.81 -8.78
CA TRP A 185 13.92 -4.12 -8.28
C TRP A 185 14.86 -4.72 -9.34
N ARG A 186 14.33 -5.49 -10.30
CA ARG A 186 15.15 -5.99 -11.43
C ARG A 186 15.73 -4.86 -12.27
N GLU A 187 14.97 -3.78 -12.50
CA GLU A 187 15.49 -2.59 -13.20
C GLU A 187 16.58 -1.86 -12.41
N ARG A 188 16.61 -2.05 -11.09
CA ARG A 188 17.63 -1.50 -10.18
C ARG A 188 18.83 -2.43 -9.98
N GLY A 189 18.88 -3.55 -10.68
CA GLY A 189 20.03 -4.48 -10.65
C GLY A 189 19.81 -5.77 -9.88
N LEU A 190 18.63 -6.00 -9.28
CA LEU A 190 18.32 -7.28 -8.63
C LEU A 190 18.35 -8.42 -9.67
N ARG A 191 19.21 -9.42 -9.45
CA ARG A 191 19.40 -10.53 -10.39
C ARG A 191 18.44 -11.66 -10.07
N THR A 192 17.22 -11.57 -10.59
CA THR A 192 16.19 -12.62 -10.45
C THR A 192 15.24 -12.67 -11.64
N THR A 193 14.31 -13.63 -11.63
CA THR A 193 13.20 -13.77 -12.59
C THR A 193 11.87 -13.90 -11.85
N LEU A 194 10.76 -13.59 -12.52
CA LEU A 194 9.42 -13.80 -11.94
C LEU A 194 9.15 -15.29 -11.64
N ALA A 195 9.70 -16.20 -12.47
CA ALA A 195 9.50 -17.63 -12.30
C ALA A 195 10.18 -18.18 -11.03
N ALA A 196 11.27 -17.55 -10.58
CA ALA A 196 11.98 -17.92 -9.35
C ALA A 196 11.20 -17.53 -8.08
N HIS A 197 10.23 -16.63 -8.20
CA HIS A 197 9.44 -16.11 -7.08
C HIS A 197 7.96 -16.20 -7.45
N PRO A 198 7.36 -17.39 -7.48
CA PRO A 198 5.94 -17.51 -7.80
C PRO A 198 5.08 -16.88 -6.70
N PHE A 199 4.08 -16.10 -7.10
CA PHE A 199 3.11 -15.53 -6.17
C PHE A 199 2.28 -16.63 -5.46
N ALA A 200 2.21 -16.57 -4.13
CA ALA A 200 1.30 -17.37 -3.32
C ALA A 200 0.92 -16.64 -2.03
N HIS A 201 -0.34 -16.70 -1.59
CA HIS A 201 -0.74 -16.06 -0.35
C HIS A 201 0.06 -16.59 0.85
N GLY A 202 0.62 -15.68 1.64
CA GLY A 202 1.48 -16.00 2.77
C GLY A 202 2.94 -16.30 2.42
N ALA A 203 3.31 -16.31 1.14
CA ALA A 203 4.69 -16.48 0.73
C ALA A 203 5.54 -15.30 1.21
N VAL A 204 6.77 -15.61 1.63
CA VAL A 204 7.81 -14.64 1.99
C VAL A 204 9.00 -14.89 1.10
N HIS A 205 9.36 -13.90 0.30
CA HIS A 205 10.51 -13.94 -0.60
C HIS A 205 11.63 -13.08 -0.02
N ARG A 206 12.78 -13.69 0.29
CA ARG A 206 13.97 -13.01 0.80
C ARG A 206 14.78 -12.40 -0.34
N LEU A 207 14.21 -11.39 -0.98
CA LEU A 207 14.84 -10.72 -2.13
C LEU A 207 16.07 -9.90 -1.72
N ASP A 208 16.12 -9.52 -0.45
CA ASP A 208 17.25 -8.88 0.23
C ASP A 208 18.51 -9.76 0.30
N GLU A 209 18.39 -11.07 0.11
CA GLU A 209 19.50 -12.03 0.16
C GLU A 209 20.01 -12.42 -1.24
N LEU A 210 19.43 -11.86 -2.30
CA LEU A 210 19.78 -12.21 -3.68
C LEU A 210 20.94 -11.38 -4.24
N PRO A 211 21.65 -11.87 -5.28
CA PRO A 211 22.66 -11.07 -5.95
C PRO A 211 22.09 -9.76 -6.53
N GLY A 212 22.77 -8.65 -6.29
CA GLY A 212 22.32 -7.31 -6.69
C GLY A 212 21.30 -6.68 -5.74
N ALA A 213 20.96 -7.33 -4.62
CA ALA A 213 19.96 -6.82 -3.68
C ALA A 213 20.39 -5.52 -2.99
N ALA A 214 21.65 -5.43 -2.57
CA ALA A 214 22.17 -4.24 -1.90
C ALA A 214 22.13 -3.02 -2.83
N GLU A 215 22.57 -3.18 -4.07
CA GLU A 215 22.54 -2.13 -5.09
C GLU A 215 21.11 -1.74 -5.48
N ALA A 216 20.21 -2.72 -5.56
CA ALA A 216 18.81 -2.49 -5.91
C ALA A 216 17.97 -1.90 -4.76
N GLY A 217 18.48 -1.94 -3.53
CA GLY A 217 17.69 -1.68 -2.32
C GLY A 217 16.54 -2.68 -2.16
N ALA A 218 16.78 -3.95 -2.50
CA ALA A 218 15.76 -5.00 -2.42
C ALA A 218 15.46 -5.38 -0.97
N LEU A 219 14.18 -5.59 -0.69
CA LEU A 219 13.66 -5.90 0.66
C LEU A 219 12.89 -7.21 0.64
N PRO A 220 12.66 -7.85 1.81
CA PRO A 220 11.71 -8.94 1.93
C PRO A 220 10.35 -8.57 1.35
N LEU A 221 9.80 -9.46 0.51
CA LEU A 221 8.49 -9.32 -0.12
C LEU A 221 7.55 -10.37 0.44
N VAL A 222 6.43 -9.93 0.99
CA VAL A 222 5.36 -10.78 1.50
C VAL A 222 4.17 -10.70 0.55
N ASP A 223 3.57 -11.85 0.26
CA ASP A 223 2.44 -11.94 -0.66
C ASP A 223 1.11 -12.10 0.10
N ALA A 224 0.11 -11.31 -0.28
CA ALA A 224 -1.29 -11.54 0.10
C ALA A 224 -2.15 -11.71 -1.15
N TYR A 225 -3.24 -12.50 -1.06
CA TYR A 225 -4.30 -12.34 -2.05
C TYR A 225 -4.82 -10.89 -2.03
N HIS A 226 -5.23 -10.39 -3.20
CA HIS A 226 -5.75 -9.03 -3.28
C HIS A 226 -7.02 -8.90 -2.42
N VAL A 227 -7.17 -7.77 -1.73
CA VAL A 227 -8.34 -7.41 -0.91
C VAL A 227 -9.57 -7.03 -1.74
N SER A 228 -9.73 -7.60 -2.94
CA SER A 228 -10.87 -7.29 -3.82
C SER A 228 -12.15 -7.86 -3.22
N PHE A 229 -13.28 -7.19 -3.48
CA PHE A 229 -14.61 -7.72 -3.09
C PHE A 229 -14.81 -9.17 -3.54
N GLN A 230 -14.33 -9.52 -4.74
CA GLN A 230 -14.42 -10.89 -5.26
C GLN A 230 -13.72 -11.91 -4.36
N ASN A 231 -12.52 -11.60 -3.83
CA ASN A 231 -11.79 -12.52 -2.95
C ASN A 231 -12.38 -12.54 -1.54
N THR A 232 -12.79 -11.39 -1.02
CA THR A 232 -13.27 -11.26 0.36
C THR A 232 -14.69 -11.78 0.53
N ASN A 233 -15.59 -11.48 -0.42
CA ASN A 233 -16.97 -11.97 -0.42
C ASN A 233 -17.08 -13.49 -0.63
N THR A 234 -16.14 -14.10 -1.35
CA THR A 234 -16.13 -15.57 -1.59
C THR A 234 -15.40 -16.37 -0.51
N GLY A 235 -14.79 -15.71 0.47
CA GLY A 235 -13.99 -16.36 1.50
C GLY A 235 -12.60 -16.83 1.03
N ARG A 236 -12.21 -16.55 -0.22
CA ARG A 236 -10.85 -16.82 -0.72
C ARG A 236 -9.78 -16.07 0.07
N LEU A 237 -10.14 -14.89 0.58
CA LEU A 237 -9.36 -14.16 1.57
C LEU A 237 -10.26 -13.81 2.75
N THR A 238 -9.97 -14.39 3.92
CA THR A 238 -10.67 -14.05 5.16
C THR A 238 -9.90 -12.97 5.95
N PRO A 239 -10.56 -12.24 6.87
CA PRO A 239 -9.87 -11.30 7.76
C PRO A 239 -8.71 -11.94 8.53
N ALA A 240 -8.90 -13.14 9.08
CA ALA A 240 -7.85 -13.85 9.84
C ALA A 240 -6.62 -14.19 8.97
N MET A 241 -6.85 -14.62 7.72
CA MET A 241 -5.75 -14.86 6.77
C MET A 241 -4.98 -13.58 6.46
N PHE A 242 -5.68 -12.47 6.25
CA PHE A 242 -5.04 -11.20 5.97
C PHE A 242 -4.28 -10.66 7.19
N ASP A 243 -4.87 -10.74 8.39
CA ASP A 243 -4.25 -10.33 9.65
C ASP A 243 -2.95 -11.10 9.92
N ALA A 244 -2.92 -12.41 9.63
CA ALA A 244 -1.72 -13.23 9.76
C ALA A 244 -0.58 -12.78 8.83
N VAL A 245 -0.90 -12.48 7.55
CA VAL A 245 0.08 -11.99 6.58
C VAL A 245 0.55 -10.57 6.93
N LEU A 246 -0.36 -9.70 7.38
CA LEU A 246 -0.03 -8.35 7.83
C LEU A 246 0.90 -8.40 9.05
N ALA A 247 0.63 -9.28 10.02
CA ALA A 247 1.50 -9.47 11.18
C ALA A 247 2.91 -9.95 10.77
N ARG A 248 3.01 -10.86 9.78
CA ARG A 248 4.31 -11.28 9.22
C ARG A 248 5.05 -10.11 8.58
N ALA A 249 4.37 -9.31 7.77
CA ALA A 249 4.97 -8.14 7.11
C ALA A 249 5.41 -7.07 8.13
N LYS A 250 4.60 -6.80 9.17
CA LYS A 250 4.96 -5.94 10.31
C LYS A 250 6.24 -6.40 11.00
N ALA A 251 6.35 -7.70 11.30
CA ALA A 251 7.52 -8.25 11.96
C ALA A 251 8.80 -8.05 11.12
N LEU A 252 8.73 -8.32 9.81
CA LEU A 252 9.85 -8.06 8.88
C LEU A 252 10.17 -6.56 8.78
N ALA A 253 9.16 -5.69 8.90
CA ALA A 253 9.35 -4.24 8.90
C ALA A 253 9.88 -3.68 10.24
N GLY A 254 10.03 -4.50 11.28
CA GLY A 254 10.38 -4.04 12.63
C GLY A 254 9.33 -3.11 13.24
N LEU A 255 8.05 -3.35 12.93
CA LEU A 255 6.90 -2.67 13.50
C LEU A 255 6.24 -3.60 14.52
N GLY A 256 6.52 -3.39 15.81
CA GLY A 256 5.86 -4.07 16.94
C GLY A 256 4.51 -3.45 17.21
#